data_AF-A0A177DF54-F1
#
_entry.id   AF-A0A177DF54-F1
#
_cell.length_a   1.000
_cell.length_b   1.000
_cell.length_c   1.000
_cell.angle_alpha   90.00
_cell.angle_beta   90.00
_cell.angle_gamma   90.00
#
_symmetry.space_group_name_H-M   'P 1'
#
loop_
_entity.id
_entity.type
_entity.pdbx_description
1 polymer ?
#
loop_
_entity_poly.entity_id
_entity_poly.type
_entity_poly.pdbx_seq_one_letter_code
_entity_poly.pdbx_strand_id
1 'polypeptide(L)'
;MENERGELVDLYVPRKSATGRIIRAKDHASVQLSVGKVDENGRYTGDNQAYAICGFVRAMGEADDSFNRLAQKDGFLKSVWSASR
;
A
#
# COMPACT_ATOMS: atom_id res chain seq x y z
N MET A 1 7.22 16.83 -10.77
CA MET A 1 7.73 18.19 -10.95
C MET A 1 7.47 18.60 -12.38
N GLU A 2 6.93 19.79 -12.58
CA GLU A 2 6.62 20.34 -13.90
C GLU A 2 7.54 21.54 -14.16
N ASN A 3 7.91 21.76 -15.42
CA ASN A 3 8.58 23.00 -15.82
C ASN A 3 7.57 24.14 -16.02
N GLU A 4 8.06 25.34 -16.35
CA GLU A 4 7.22 26.53 -16.61
C GLU A 4 6.26 26.37 -17.80
N ARG A 5 6.49 25.35 -18.65
CA ARG A 5 5.64 25.02 -19.81
C ARG A 5 4.59 23.94 -19.47
N GLY A 6 4.54 23.46 -18.23
CA GLY A 6 3.62 22.42 -17.76
C GLY A 6 4.05 21.00 -18.14
N GLU A 7 5.29 20.79 -18.57
CA GLU A 7 5.80 19.47 -18.95
C GLU A 7 6.38 18.76 -17.72
N LEU A 8 6.02 17.48 -17.53
CA LEU A 8 6.60 16.64 -16.48
C LEU A 8 8.09 16.38 -16.77
N VAL A 9 8.97 16.87 -15.90
CA VAL A 9 10.43 16.74 -16.07
C VAL A 9 11.04 15.55 -15.31
N ASP A 10 10.27 14.91 -14.44
CA ASP A 10 10.75 13.77 -13.66
C ASP A 10 10.78 12.49 -14.48
N LEU A 11 11.85 11.70 -14.33
CA LEU A 11 12.00 10.37 -14.96
C LEU A 11 10.89 9.39 -14.54
N TYR A 12 10.41 9.50 -13.29
CA TYR A 12 9.30 8.71 -12.77
C TYR A 12 8.74 9.37 -11.50
N VAL A 13 7.48 9.07 -11.18
CA VAL A 13 6.87 9.41 -9.90
C VAL A 13 6.97 8.19 -8.96
N PRO A 14 7.68 8.27 -7.83
CA PRO A 14 7.88 7.12 -6.94
C PRO A 14 6.60 6.60 -6.27
N ARG A 15 6.64 5.33 -5.87
CA ARG A 15 5.59 4.71 -5.04
C ARG A 15 5.59 5.28 -3.61
N LYS A 16 4.41 5.31 -2.99
CA LYS A 16 4.21 5.72 -1.59
C LYS A 16 3.81 4.53 -0.73
N SER A 17 4.37 4.46 0.47
CA SER A 17 4.08 3.48 1.50
C SER A 17 2.78 3.80 2.23
N ALA A 18 2.24 2.82 2.98
CA ALA A 18 1.12 2.95 3.92
C ALA A 18 1.19 4.18 4.86
N THR A 19 2.40 4.66 5.16
CA THR A 19 2.66 5.82 6.04
C THR A 19 2.83 7.14 5.28
N GLY A 20 2.61 7.18 3.96
CA GLY A 20 2.87 8.34 3.11
C GLY A 20 4.34 8.56 2.77
N ARG A 21 5.25 7.77 3.34
CA ARG A 21 6.69 7.78 3.01
C ARG A 21 6.93 7.28 1.59
N ILE A 22 7.87 7.92 0.88
CA ILE A 22 8.31 7.47 -0.45
C ILE A 22 9.11 6.17 -0.32
N ILE A 23 8.80 5.20 -1.18
CA ILE A 23 9.59 3.97 -1.35
C ILE A 23 10.70 4.28 -2.35
N ARG A 24 11.95 4.26 -1.88
CA ARG A 24 13.13 4.52 -2.72
C ARG A 24 13.37 3.35 -3.66
N ALA A 25 13.99 3.62 -4.82
CA ALA A 25 14.30 2.58 -5.81
C ALA A 25 15.22 1.46 -5.28
N LYS A 26 16.12 1.77 -4.33
CA LYS A 26 17.03 0.78 -3.69
C LYS A 26 16.49 0.20 -2.38
N ASP A 27 15.23 0.45 -2.02
CA ASP A 27 14.61 -0.17 -0.85
C ASP A 27 14.17 -1.61 -1.18
N HIS A 28 15.13 -2.54 -1.10
CA HIS A 28 14.90 -3.98 -1.32
C HIS A 28 14.15 -4.66 -0.18
N ALA A 29 13.96 -3.97 0.94
CA ALA A 29 13.13 -4.45 2.03
C ALA A 29 11.66 -4.05 1.84
N SER A 30 11.31 -3.17 0.90
CA SER A 30 9.92 -2.85 0.60
C SER A 30 9.19 -4.02 -0.09
N VAL A 31 7.88 -4.13 0.15
CA VAL A 31 7.02 -5.13 -0.49
C VAL A 31 5.79 -4.46 -1.07
N GLN A 32 5.25 -5.10 -2.10
CA GLN A 32 3.91 -4.83 -2.62
C GLN A 32 3.07 -6.08 -2.46
N LEU A 33 1.97 -5.97 -1.72
CA LEU A 33 1.02 -7.04 -1.47
C LEU A 33 -0.18 -6.83 -2.38
N SER A 34 -0.60 -7.88 -3.07
CA SER A 34 -1.79 -7.88 -3.92
C SER A 34 -2.87 -8.74 -3.29
N VAL A 35 -3.98 -8.13 -2.91
CA VAL A 35 -5.16 -8.81 -2.35
C VAL A 35 -6.19 -8.99 -3.46
N GLY A 36 -6.49 -10.24 -3.81
CA GLY A 36 -7.46 -10.56 -4.85
C GLY A 36 -8.88 -10.21 -4.43
N LYS A 37 -9.60 -9.51 -5.31
CA LYS A 37 -11.03 -9.22 -5.12
C LYS A 37 -11.84 -10.44 -5.49
N VAL A 38 -12.83 -10.75 -4.66
CA VAL A 38 -13.73 -11.89 -4.85
C VAL A 38 -15.13 -11.42 -5.19
N ASP A 39 -15.83 -12.19 -6.01
CA ASP A 39 -17.24 -11.98 -6.31
C ASP A 39 -18.14 -12.57 -5.20
N GLU A 40 -19.46 -12.45 -5.37
CA GLU A 40 -20.46 -12.95 -4.44
C GLU A 40 -20.41 -14.48 -4.24
N ASN A 41 -19.83 -15.20 -5.20
CA ASN A 41 -19.64 -16.66 -5.14
C ASN A 41 -18.29 -17.03 -4.51
N GLY A 42 -17.52 -16.04 -4.03
CA GLY A 42 -16.19 -16.23 -3.46
C GLY A 42 -15.11 -16.54 -4.50
N ARG A 43 -15.37 -16.28 -5.79
CA ARG A 43 -14.40 -16.51 -6.87
C ARG A 43 -13.56 -15.29 -7.12
N TYR A 44 -12.28 -15.51 -7.39
CA TYR A 44 -11.38 -14.44 -7.79
C TYR A 44 -11.84 -13.78 -9.09
N THR A 45 -11.92 -12.45 -9.08
CA THR A 45 -12.46 -11.62 -10.18
C THR A 45 -11.43 -11.29 -11.25
N GLY A 46 -10.14 -11.52 -11.01
CA GLY A 46 -9.05 -11.04 -11.85
C GLY A 46 -8.45 -9.71 -11.39
N ASP A 47 -9.17 -8.97 -10.55
CA ASP A 47 -8.73 -7.68 -10.01
C ASP A 47 -8.08 -7.81 -8.64
N ASN A 48 -7.05 -6.98 -8.40
CA ASN A 48 -6.34 -6.93 -7.13
C ASN A 48 -6.39 -5.53 -6.50
N GLN A 49 -6.52 -5.47 -5.18
CA GLN A 49 -6.16 -4.30 -4.40
C GLN A 49 -4.68 -4.40 -4.01
N ALA A 50 -3.89 -3.41 -4.39
CA ALA A 50 -2.45 -3.38 -4.09
C ALA A 50 -2.14 -2.49 -2.88
N TYR A 51 -1.28 -2.99 -1.98
CA TYR A 51 -0.75 -2.25 -0.84
C TYR A 51 0.77 -2.23 -0.88
N ALA A 52 1.37 -1.07 -0.64
CA ALA A 52 2.82 -0.93 -0.60
C ALA A 52 3.29 -0.64 0.83
N ILE A 53 4.22 -1.44 1.33
CA ILE A 53 4.80 -1.30 2.68
C ILE A 53 6.31 -1.13 2.52
N CYS A 54 6.83 0.02 2.96
CA CYS A 54 8.27 0.30 2.90
C CYS A 54 9.08 -0.56 3.88
N GLY A 55 10.37 -0.75 3.58
CA GLY A 55 11.27 -1.56 4.40
C GLY A 55 11.38 -1.05 5.84
N PHE A 56 11.29 0.26 6.05
CA PHE A 56 11.32 0.88 7.38
C PHE A 56 10.19 0.37 8.29
N VAL A 57 8.94 0.35 7.79
CA VAL A 57 7.78 -0.12 8.58
C VAL A 57 7.90 -1.60 8.89
N ARG A 58 8.42 -2.39 7.95
CA ARG A 58 8.68 -3.82 8.15
C ARG A 58 9.77 -4.08 9.19
N ALA A 59 10.84 -3.28 9.18
CA ALA A 59 11.93 -3.40 10.15
C ALA A 59 11.48 -3.06 11.58
N MET A 60 10.51 -2.15 11.73
CA MET A 60 9.92 -1.79 13.02
C MET A 60 8.91 -2.82 13.57
N GLY A 61 8.52 -3.82 12.78
CA GLY A 61 7.48 -4.79 13.17
C GLY A 61 6.04 -4.26 13.02
N GLU A 62 5.86 -3.03 12.54
CA GLU A 62 4.55 -2.36 12.42
C GLU A 62 3.82 -2.67 11.10
N ALA A 63 4.35 -3.63 10.32
CA ALA A 63 3.79 -3.97 9.01
C ALA A 63 2.42 -4.64 9.12
N ASP A 64 2.23 -5.52 10.10
CA ASP A 64 0.97 -6.23 10.30
C ASP A 64 -0.17 -5.28 10.71
N ASP A 65 0.05 -4.46 11.74
CA ASP A 65 -0.92 -3.46 12.19
C ASP A 65 -1.28 -2.47 11.06
N SER A 66 -0.26 -2.00 10.32
CA SER A 66 -0.47 -1.12 9.17
C SER A 66 -1.33 -1.77 8.08
N PHE A 67 -1.12 -3.06 7.80
CA PHE A 67 -1.90 -3.81 6.81
C PHE A 67 -3.33 -4.02 7.29
N ASN A 68 -3.53 -4.46 8.54
CA ASN A 68 -4.86 -4.67 9.13
C ASN A 68 -5.69 -3.39 9.12
N ARG A 69 -5.09 -2.25 9.48
CA ARG A 69 -5.74 -0.94 9.42
C ARG A 69 -6.19 -0.57 8.01
N LEU A 70 -5.33 -0.79 7.00
CA LEU A 70 -5.63 -0.46 5.60
C LEU A 70 -6.69 -1.40 5.02
N ALA A 71 -6.53 -2.70 5.20
CA ALA A 71 -7.47 -3.70 4.70
C ALA A 71 -8.86 -3.55 5.34
N GLN A 72 -8.93 -3.20 6.64
CA GLN A 72 -10.20 -2.88 7.29
C GLN A 72 -10.82 -1.59 6.75
N LYS A 73 -10.01 -0.54 6.52
CA LYS A 73 -10.49 0.71 5.92
C LYS A 73 -11.07 0.51 4.52
N ASP A 74 -10.43 -0.36 3.73
CA ASP A 74 -10.86 -0.69 2.36
C ASP A 74 -11.98 -1.75 2.32
N GLY A 75 -12.47 -2.19 3.48
CA GLY A 75 -13.65 -3.06 3.61
C GLY A 75 -13.38 -4.56 3.49
N PHE A 76 -12.12 -4.99 3.41
CA PHE A 76 -11.76 -6.40 3.32
C PHE A 76 -11.76 -7.12 4.68
N LEU A 77 -11.59 -6.38 5.77
CA LEU A 77 -11.62 -6.92 7.13
C LEU A 77 -12.70 -6.21 7.96
N LYS A 78 -13.26 -6.93 8.95
CA LYS A 78 -14.26 -6.40 9.87
C LYS A 78 -13.86 -6.67 11.31
N SER A 79 -13.77 -5.60 12.11
CA SER A 79 -13.49 -5.66 13.55
C SER A 79 -12.16 -6.32 13.95
N VAL A 80 -11.14 -6.27 13.08
CA VAL A 80 -9.80 -6.80 13.35
C VAL A 80 -8.89 -5.73 13.97
N TRP A 81 -9.02 -4.48 13.51
CA TRP A 81 -8.22 -3.34 13.96
C TRP A 81 -9.07 -2.32 14.74
N SER A 82 -8.50 -1.73 15.78
CA SER A 82 -9.11 -0.66 16.58
C SER A 82 -8.15 0.53 16.70
N ALA A 83 -8.68 1.74 16.57
CA ALA A 83 -7.91 2.97 16.77
C ALA A 83 -7.62 3.25 18.26
N SER A 84 -8.46 2.71 19.15
CA SER A 84 -8.22 2.74 20.60
C SER A 84 -7.47 1.46 20.98
N ARG A 85 -6.31 1.62 21.62
CA ARG A 85 -5.68 0.56 22.42
C ARG A 85 -6.17 0.62 23.85
#